data_AF-A0A7V3PP12-F1
#
_entry.id   AF-A0A7V3PP12-F1
#
_cell.length_a   1.000
_cell.length_b   1.000
_cell.length_c   1.000
_cell.angle_alpha   90.00
_cell.angle_beta   90.00
_cell.angle_gamma   90.00
#
_symmetry.space_group_name_H-M   'P 1'
#
loop_
_entity.id
_entity.type
_entity.pdbx_description
1 polymer ?
#
loop_
_entity_poly.entity_id
_entity_poly.type
_entity_poly.pdbx_seq_one_letter_code
_entity_poly.pdbx_strand_id
1 'polypeptide(L)'
;MGTAPPSPGFATEELVARVRWHLRIRWLATALAAVAVMVACTFFPPGTLPLGRLLGVLLVLALSNALIGFVLVPKCLQGCRWLTPLSLVKGQILLDLGAYTLLLHWSGGAENPAAIYYVLQVIIAGVLLSRRWAFGCAALCSLLYGLVLTLEGTRAVPHVHLPGIADPTLYQNSPLLALVWLAQSASFAVAAYLASAVVQKLRQREQ
;
A
#
# COMPACT_ATOMS: atom_id res chain seq x y z
N MET A 1 3.87 -25.77 -32.00
CA MET A 1 2.83 -26.26 -31.08
C MET A 1 2.18 -25.04 -30.45
N GLY A 2 1.02 -24.60 -30.96
CA GLY A 2 0.26 -23.52 -30.35
C GLY A 2 -0.56 -24.08 -29.20
N THR A 3 -0.31 -23.65 -27.97
CA THR A 3 -1.17 -23.98 -26.84
C THR A 3 -2.53 -23.35 -27.10
N ALA A 4 -3.58 -24.17 -27.09
CA ALA A 4 -4.95 -23.69 -27.15
C ALA A 4 -5.17 -22.68 -26.01
N PRO A 5 -5.91 -21.57 -26.23
CA PRO A 5 -6.19 -20.62 -25.17
C PRO A 5 -6.83 -21.37 -24.00
N PRO A 6 -6.43 -21.09 -22.74
CA PRO A 6 -6.98 -21.77 -21.59
C PRO A 6 -8.50 -21.64 -21.58
N SER A 7 -9.19 -22.71 -21.21
CA SER A 7 -10.64 -22.71 -21.10
C SER A 7 -11.09 -21.57 -20.17
N PRO A 8 -12.22 -20.89 -20.44
CA PRO A 8 -12.66 -19.72 -19.68
C PRO A 8 -12.79 -19.97 -18.16
N GLY A 9 -12.96 -21.23 -17.73
CA GLY A 9 -12.93 -21.64 -16.33
C GLY A 9 -11.54 -21.51 -15.68
N PHE A 10 -10.48 -21.97 -16.34
CA PHE A 10 -9.12 -22.00 -15.79
C PHE A 10 -8.57 -20.59 -15.51
N ALA A 11 -8.78 -19.65 -16.43
CA ALA A 11 -8.37 -18.25 -16.25
C ALA A 11 -9.10 -17.56 -15.08
N THR A 12 -10.35 -17.95 -14.82
CA THR A 12 -11.15 -17.39 -13.74
C THR A 12 -10.69 -17.91 -12.37
N GLU A 13 -10.38 -19.20 -12.27
CA GLU A 13 -9.86 -19.81 -11.05
C GLU A 13 -8.52 -19.23 -10.63
N GLU A 14 -7.60 -19.03 -11.58
CA GLU A 14 -6.28 -18.45 -11.32
C GLU A 14 -6.40 -17.01 -10.78
N LEU A 15 -7.30 -16.21 -11.36
CA LEU A 15 -7.55 -14.84 -10.92
C LEU A 15 -8.17 -14.78 -9.51
N VAL A 16 -9.08 -15.69 -9.19
CA VAL A 16 -9.66 -15.77 -7.84
C VAL A 16 -8.60 -16.22 -6.83
N ALA A 17 -7.72 -17.15 -7.20
CA ALA A 17 -6.60 -17.54 -6.35
C ALA A 17 -5.70 -16.35 -6.02
N ARG A 18 -5.40 -15.49 -7.01
CA ARG A 18 -4.66 -14.23 -6.80
C ARG A 18 -5.38 -13.28 -5.84
N VAL A 19 -6.70 -13.11 -5.95
CA VAL A 19 -7.50 -12.27 -5.03
C VAL A 19 -7.46 -12.82 -3.61
N ARG A 20 -7.64 -14.13 -3.42
CA ARG A 20 -7.58 -14.77 -2.09
C ARG A 20 -6.20 -14.69 -1.47
N TRP A 21 -5.16 -14.90 -2.27
CA TRP A 21 -3.77 -14.72 -1.85
C TRP A 21 -3.53 -13.30 -1.36
N HIS A 22 -3.96 -12.30 -2.14
CA HIS A 22 -3.83 -10.90 -1.77
C HIS A 22 -4.57 -10.59 -0.45
N LEU A 23 -5.78 -11.11 -0.27
CA LEU A 23 -6.54 -10.92 0.97
C LEU A 23 -5.82 -11.48 2.20
N ARG A 24 -5.13 -12.63 2.08
CA ARG A 24 -4.32 -13.19 3.18
C ARG A 24 -3.17 -12.26 3.55
N ILE A 25 -2.48 -11.71 2.55
CA ILE A 25 -1.41 -10.72 2.77
C ILE A 25 -1.98 -9.48 3.48
N ARG A 26 -3.18 -9.01 3.10
CA ARG A 26 -3.81 -7.83 3.73
C ARG A 26 -4.14 -8.07 5.21
N TRP A 27 -4.63 -9.25 5.57
CA TRP A 27 -4.83 -9.60 6.98
C TRP A 27 -3.52 -9.61 7.77
N LEU A 28 -2.46 -10.20 7.21
CA LEU A 28 -1.13 -10.21 7.82
C LEU A 28 -0.59 -8.79 7.98
N ALA A 29 -0.69 -7.95 6.95
CA ALA A 29 -0.23 -6.57 6.97
C ALA A 29 -1.02 -5.73 7.99
N THR A 30 -2.34 -5.93 8.10
CA THR A 30 -3.19 -5.23 9.08
C THR A 30 -2.81 -5.64 10.50
N ALA A 31 -2.56 -6.93 10.74
CA ALA A 31 -2.10 -7.43 12.05
C ALA A 31 -0.71 -6.87 12.39
N LEU A 32 0.22 -6.88 11.44
CA LEU A 32 1.57 -6.34 11.64
C LEU A 32 1.52 -4.83 11.92
N ALA A 33 0.69 -4.08 11.21
CA ALA A 33 0.48 -2.66 11.45
C ALA A 33 -0.12 -2.40 12.85
N ALA A 34 -1.08 -3.23 13.30
CA ALA A 34 -1.62 -3.15 14.65
C ALA A 34 -0.55 -3.40 15.71
N VAL A 35 0.28 -4.44 15.54
CA VAL A 35 1.42 -4.70 16.43
C VAL A 35 2.41 -3.53 16.43
N ALA A 36 2.75 -2.99 15.26
CA ALA A 36 3.64 -1.84 15.15
C ALA A 36 3.11 -0.61 15.87
N VAL A 37 1.81 -0.31 15.77
CA VAL A 37 1.16 0.79 16.50
C VAL A 37 1.25 0.55 18.02
N MET A 38 0.94 -0.66 18.49
CA MET A 38 1.02 -1.01 19.91
C MET A 38 2.45 -0.86 20.45
N VAL A 39 3.43 -1.35 19.69
CA VAL A 39 4.86 -1.22 20.03
C VAL A 39 5.29 0.25 20.05
N ALA A 40 4.88 1.05 19.05
CA ALA A 40 5.18 2.47 19.03
C ALA A 40 4.62 3.20 20.27
N CYS A 41 3.42 2.85 20.72
CA CYS A 41 2.85 3.39 21.95
C CYS A 41 3.62 3.03 23.24
N THR A 42 4.46 1.98 23.22
CA THR A 42 5.38 1.68 24.34
C THR A 42 6.69 2.45 24.29
N PHE A 43 7.12 2.86 23.09
CA PHE A 43 8.37 3.63 22.90
C PHE A 43 8.17 5.13 23.09
N PHE A 44 7.03 5.67 22.68
CA PHE A 44 6.75 7.10 22.78
C PHE A 44 5.98 7.48 24.05
N PRO A 45 6.16 8.71 24.57
CA PRO A 45 5.37 9.21 25.70
C PRO A 45 3.85 9.15 25.44
N PRO A 46 3.03 8.93 26.48
CA PRO A 46 1.58 8.93 26.35
C PRO A 46 1.07 10.24 25.74
N GLY A 47 0.14 10.14 24.77
CA GLY A 47 -0.45 11.30 24.09
C GLY A 47 0.30 11.79 22.85
N THR A 48 1.48 11.23 22.54
CA THR A 48 2.23 11.55 21.31
C THR A 48 1.48 11.09 20.07
N LEU A 49 1.07 9.81 20.05
CA LEU A 49 0.37 9.22 18.92
C LEU A 49 -1.15 9.32 19.12
N PRO A 50 -1.92 9.78 18.11
CA PRO A 50 -3.37 9.81 18.17
C PRO A 50 -3.96 8.39 18.01
N LEU A 51 -3.86 7.58 19.06
CA LEU A 51 -4.19 6.14 19.04
C LEU A 51 -5.60 5.86 18.49
N GLY A 52 -6.60 6.65 18.88
CA GLY A 52 -7.97 6.49 18.38
C GLY A 52 -8.09 6.62 16.86
N ARG A 53 -7.29 7.51 16.25
CA ARG A 53 -7.26 7.70 14.79
C ARG A 53 -6.56 6.52 14.11
N LEU A 54 -5.41 6.09 14.64
CA LEU A 54 -4.67 4.92 14.14
C LEU A 54 -5.51 3.64 14.19
N LEU A 55 -6.16 3.37 15.33
CA LEU A 55 -7.08 2.24 15.49
C LEU A 55 -8.30 2.36 14.57
N GLY A 56 -8.81 3.58 14.34
CA GLY A 56 -9.87 3.84 13.38
C GLY A 56 -9.51 3.40 11.97
N VAL A 57 -8.30 3.72 11.49
CA VAL A 57 -7.84 3.29 10.16
C VAL A 57 -7.62 1.78 10.10
N LEU A 58 -7.05 1.17 11.14
CA LEU A 58 -6.89 -0.28 11.22
C LEU A 58 -8.24 -1.00 11.23
N LEU A 59 -9.25 -0.45 11.92
CA LEU A 59 -10.61 -0.96 11.93
C LEU A 59 -11.24 -0.87 10.53
N VAL A 60 -11.10 0.27 9.84
CA VAL A 60 -11.59 0.42 8.46
C VAL A 60 -10.91 -0.59 7.54
N LEU A 61 -9.60 -0.81 7.67
CA LEU A 61 -8.87 -1.84 6.92
C LEU A 61 -9.41 -3.23 7.20
N ALA A 62 -9.57 -3.61 8.47
CA ALA A 62 -10.10 -4.91 8.86
C ALA A 62 -11.53 -5.13 8.35
N LEU A 63 -12.41 -4.13 8.46
CA LEU A 63 -13.77 -4.17 7.92
C LEU A 63 -13.78 -4.27 6.40
N SER A 64 -12.88 -3.55 5.71
CA SER A 64 -12.73 -3.65 4.26
C SER A 64 -12.30 -5.06 3.84
N ASN A 65 -11.35 -5.66 4.57
CA ASN A 65 -10.86 -7.02 4.34
C ASN A 65 -11.99 -8.05 4.54
N ALA A 66 -12.77 -7.90 5.61
CA ALA A 66 -13.93 -8.74 5.88
C ALA A 66 -14.99 -8.61 4.78
N LEU A 67 -15.38 -7.38 4.41
CA LEU A 67 -16.34 -7.11 3.35
C LEU A 67 -15.90 -7.74 2.01
N ILE A 68 -14.62 -7.59 1.67
CA ILE A 68 -14.05 -8.19 0.46
C ILE A 68 -14.13 -9.72 0.51
N GLY A 69 -13.68 -10.33 1.61
CA GLY A 69 -13.63 -11.78 1.76
C GLY A 69 -15.00 -12.44 1.81
N PHE A 70 -15.93 -11.88 2.57
CA PHE A 70 -17.24 -12.49 2.83
C PHE A 70 -18.32 -12.08 1.81
N VAL A 71 -18.21 -10.93 1.16
CA VAL A 71 -19.25 -10.42 0.25
C VAL A 71 -18.77 -10.34 -1.18
N LEU A 72 -17.63 -9.68 -1.44
CA LEU A 72 -17.22 -9.37 -2.81
C LEU A 72 -16.60 -10.57 -3.54
N VAL A 73 -15.81 -11.40 -2.85
CA VAL A 73 -15.24 -12.63 -3.45
C VAL A 73 -16.34 -13.65 -3.83
N PRO A 74 -17.32 -13.96 -2.97
CA PRO A 74 -18.43 -14.83 -3.37
C PRO A 74 -19.27 -14.26 -4.53
N LYS A 75 -19.56 -12.96 -4.54
CA LYS A 75 -20.28 -12.31 -5.65
C LYS A 75 -19.48 -12.34 -6.96
N CYS A 76 -18.15 -12.21 -6.88
CA CYS A 76 -17.27 -12.35 -8.03
C CYS A 76 -17.32 -13.78 -8.60
N LEU A 77 -17.37 -14.81 -7.73
CA LEU A 77 -17.47 -16.21 -8.12
C LEU A 77 -18.84 -16.57 -8.72
N GLN A 78 -19.90 -15.89 -8.29
CA GLN A 78 -21.26 -16.04 -8.84
C GLN A 78 -21.45 -15.39 -10.22
N GLY A 79 -20.39 -14.85 -10.84
CA GLY A 79 -20.45 -14.31 -12.20
C GLY A 79 -21.08 -12.92 -12.30
N CYS A 80 -21.06 -12.12 -11.23
CA CYS A 80 -21.49 -10.72 -11.29
C CYS A 80 -20.69 -9.93 -12.34
N ARG A 81 -21.36 -9.50 -13.41
CA ARG A 81 -20.77 -8.81 -14.58
C ARG A 81 -19.99 -7.53 -14.25
N TRP A 82 -20.28 -6.89 -13.11
CA TRP A 82 -19.65 -5.66 -12.65
C TRP A 82 -18.39 -5.87 -11.78
N LEU A 83 -18.16 -7.10 -11.31
CA LEU A 83 -17.09 -7.42 -10.35
C LEU A 83 -16.09 -8.36 -11.00
N THR A 84 -15.09 -7.79 -11.65
CA THR A 84 -13.96 -8.58 -12.14
C THR A 84 -12.93 -8.79 -11.03
N PRO A 85 -12.23 -9.93 -10.99
CA PRO A 85 -11.13 -10.15 -10.05
C PRO A 85 -10.07 -9.05 -10.14
N LEU A 86 -9.81 -8.55 -11.35
CA LEU A 86 -8.84 -7.49 -11.60
C LEU A 86 -9.28 -6.13 -11.03
N SER A 87 -10.56 -5.77 -11.15
CA SER A 87 -11.08 -4.54 -10.53
C SER A 87 -11.05 -4.61 -9.00
N LEU A 88 -11.28 -5.80 -8.42
CA LEU A 88 -11.17 -6.01 -6.98
C LEU A 88 -9.74 -5.80 -6.48
N VAL A 89 -8.73 -6.37 -7.15
CA VAL A 89 -7.31 -6.17 -6.78
C VAL A 89 -6.91 -4.70 -6.89
N LYS A 90 -7.32 -4.01 -7.96
CA LYS A 90 -7.04 -2.57 -8.12
C LYS A 90 -7.65 -1.74 -7.00
N GLY A 91 -8.92 -1.99 -6.68
CA GLY A 91 -9.61 -1.29 -5.58
C GLY A 91 -8.96 -1.55 -4.23
N GLN A 92 -8.53 -2.79 -3.97
CA GLN A 92 -7.80 -3.17 -2.76
C GLN A 92 -6.49 -2.38 -2.62
N ILE A 93 -5.67 -2.34 -3.67
CA ILE A 93 -4.39 -1.61 -3.65
C ILE A 93 -4.61 -0.11 -3.40
N LEU A 94 -5.62 0.49 -4.04
CA LEU A 94 -5.93 1.90 -3.81
C LEU A 94 -6.40 2.18 -2.38
N LEU A 95 -7.22 1.29 -1.81
CA LEU A 95 -7.68 1.40 -0.42
C LEU A 95 -6.50 1.25 0.55
N ASP A 96 -5.66 0.23 0.34
CA ASP A 96 -4.46 -0.02 1.15
C ASP A 96 -3.51 1.17 1.10
N LEU A 97 -3.33 1.77 -0.08
CA LEU A 97 -2.47 2.91 -0.25
C LEU A 97 -2.99 4.12 0.55
N GLY A 98 -4.28 4.45 0.43
CA GLY A 98 -4.88 5.54 1.19
C GLY A 98 -4.85 5.30 2.70
N ALA A 99 -5.18 4.09 3.16
CA ALA A 99 -5.11 3.74 4.56
C ALA A 99 -3.69 3.81 5.12
N TYR A 100 -2.71 3.33 4.35
CA TYR A 100 -1.30 3.40 4.72
C TYR A 100 -0.79 4.85 4.75
N THR A 101 -1.21 5.72 3.81
CA THR A 101 -0.91 7.15 3.87
C THR A 101 -1.44 7.79 5.16
N LEU A 102 -2.66 7.46 5.56
CA LEU A 102 -3.25 7.96 6.81
C LEU A 102 -2.51 7.44 8.05
N LEU A 103 -2.16 6.15 8.07
CA LEU A 103 -1.34 5.58 9.14
C LEU A 103 0.01 6.30 9.23
N LEU A 104 0.69 6.50 8.10
CA LEU A 104 1.98 7.19 8.06
C LEU A 104 1.87 8.61 8.61
N HIS A 105 0.91 9.40 8.11
CA HIS A 105 0.68 10.77 8.55
C HIS A 105 0.44 10.86 10.06
N TRP A 106 -0.45 10.03 10.62
CA TRP A 106 -0.73 10.03 12.05
C TRP A 106 0.32 9.36 12.93
N SER A 107 1.32 8.71 12.35
CA SER A 107 2.41 8.08 13.06
C SER A 107 3.76 8.78 12.87
N GLY A 108 3.76 10.04 12.44
CA GLY A 108 4.99 10.85 12.32
C GLY A 108 5.23 11.47 10.95
N GLY A 109 4.45 11.08 9.94
CA GLY A 109 4.48 11.69 8.61
C GLY A 109 5.89 11.70 8.00
N ALA A 110 6.44 12.90 7.79
CA ALA A 110 7.77 13.12 7.26
C ALA A 110 8.92 12.52 8.11
N GLU A 111 8.73 12.43 9.43
CA GLU A 111 9.75 11.94 10.37
C GLU A 111 9.73 10.40 10.50
N ASN A 112 8.69 9.75 10.00
CA ASN A 112 8.49 8.33 10.24
C ASN A 112 9.31 7.47 9.26
N PRO A 113 10.26 6.63 9.73
CA PRO A 113 11.05 5.74 8.88
C PRO A 113 10.19 4.68 8.16
N ALA A 114 8.97 4.44 8.64
CA ALA A 114 8.03 3.53 8.01
C ALA A 114 7.68 3.93 6.57
N ALA A 115 7.92 5.17 6.13
CA ALA A 115 7.66 5.65 4.76
C ALA A 115 8.27 4.74 3.67
N ILE A 116 9.35 4.01 3.97
CA ILE A 116 9.94 3.02 3.07
C ILE A 116 8.95 1.92 2.65
N TYR A 117 7.95 1.60 3.47
CA TYR A 117 6.98 0.54 3.18
C TYR A 117 6.03 0.85 2.04
N TYR A 118 5.95 2.09 1.53
CA TYR A 118 5.32 2.36 0.24
C TYR A 118 5.92 1.52 -0.90
N VAL A 119 7.21 1.17 -0.81
CA VAL A 119 7.87 0.29 -1.77
C VAL A 119 7.19 -1.08 -1.83
N LEU A 120 6.74 -1.62 -0.69
CA LEU A 120 6.05 -2.91 -0.65
C LEU A 120 4.74 -2.87 -1.43
N GLN A 121 3.99 -1.76 -1.34
CA GLN A 121 2.75 -1.58 -2.11
C GLN A 121 3.02 -1.59 -3.62
N VAL A 122 4.09 -0.93 -4.05
CA VAL A 122 4.51 -0.93 -5.46
C VAL A 122 4.94 -2.32 -5.93
N ILE A 123 5.67 -3.07 -5.10
CA ILE A 123 6.06 -4.46 -5.41
C ILE A 123 4.83 -5.34 -5.57
N ILE A 124 3.87 -5.27 -4.63
CA ILE A 124 2.62 -6.04 -4.68
C ILE A 124 1.84 -5.70 -5.96
N ALA A 125 1.75 -4.41 -6.32
CA ALA A 125 1.14 -3.99 -7.57
C ALA A 125 1.87 -4.54 -8.81
N GLY A 126 3.21 -4.57 -8.81
CA GLY A 126 4.01 -5.15 -9.88
C GLY A 126 3.90 -6.67 -10.01
N VAL A 127 3.71 -7.38 -8.90
CA VAL A 127 3.53 -8.83 -8.86
C VAL A 127 2.12 -9.23 -9.34
N LEU A 128 1.09 -8.52 -8.88
CA LEU A 128 -0.31 -8.90 -9.10
C LEU A 128 -0.91 -8.31 -10.38
N LEU A 129 -0.45 -7.12 -10.82
CA LEU A 129 -1.01 -6.39 -11.94
C LEU A 129 -0.03 -6.30 -13.12
N SER A 130 -0.38 -5.54 -14.15
CA SER A 130 0.50 -5.30 -15.29
C SER A 130 1.57 -4.25 -14.97
N ARG A 131 2.67 -4.27 -15.73
CA ARG A 131 3.76 -3.28 -15.62
C ARG A 131 3.25 -1.83 -15.63
N ARG A 132 2.27 -1.50 -16.48
CA ARG A 132 1.67 -0.15 -16.53
C ARG A 132 1.01 0.24 -15.20
N TRP A 133 0.32 -0.70 -14.56
CA TRP A 133 -0.29 -0.48 -13.24
C TRP A 133 0.75 -0.37 -12.12
N ALA A 134 1.87 -1.11 -12.20
CA ALA A 134 2.96 -0.99 -11.25
C ALA A 134 3.58 0.43 -11.26
N PHE A 135 3.85 0.98 -12.45
CA PHE A 135 4.33 2.35 -12.59
C PHE A 135 3.28 3.40 -12.19
N GLY A 136 2.00 3.16 -12.50
CA GLY A 136 0.91 4.01 -12.02
C GLY A 136 0.81 4.02 -10.48
N CYS A 137 0.98 2.86 -9.84
CA CYS A 137 1.04 2.75 -8.39
C CYS A 137 2.26 3.48 -7.82
N ALA A 138 3.45 3.33 -8.42
CA ALA A 138 4.64 4.07 -8.02
C ALA A 138 4.46 5.60 -8.11
N ALA A 139 3.85 6.09 -9.19
CA ALA A 139 3.53 7.51 -9.34
C ALA A 139 2.53 7.97 -8.28
N LEU A 140 1.51 7.16 -7.99
CA LEU A 140 0.53 7.47 -6.94
C LEU A 140 1.15 7.47 -5.54
N CYS A 141 2.05 6.52 -5.23
CA CYS A 141 2.81 6.52 -3.97
C CYS A 141 3.67 7.79 -3.85
N SER A 142 4.39 8.16 -4.92
CA SER A 142 5.19 9.39 -4.96
C SER A 142 4.32 10.63 -4.72
N LEU A 143 3.16 10.71 -5.37
CA LEU A 143 2.23 11.82 -5.21
C LEU A 143 1.65 11.90 -3.80
N LEU A 144 1.18 10.78 -3.24
CA LEU A 144 0.62 10.75 -1.88
C LEU A 144 1.67 11.07 -0.82
N TYR A 145 2.89 10.53 -0.98
CA TYR A 145 3.98 10.85 -0.08
C TYR A 145 4.37 12.33 -0.17
N GLY A 146 4.53 12.87 -1.38
CA GLY A 146 4.80 14.29 -1.59
C GLY A 146 3.69 15.19 -1.04
N LEU A 147 2.43 14.76 -1.13
CA LEU A 147 1.29 15.46 -0.55
C LEU A 147 1.40 15.51 0.98
N VAL A 148 1.76 14.41 1.65
CA VAL A 148 2.00 14.42 3.10
C VAL A 148 3.11 15.42 3.47
N LEU A 149 4.25 15.36 2.78
CA LEU A 149 5.38 16.25 3.07
C LEU A 149 5.05 17.73 2.84
N THR A 150 4.31 18.05 1.78
CA THR A 150 3.92 19.43 1.44
C THR A 150 2.85 19.96 2.38
N LEU A 151 1.84 19.16 2.74
CA LEU A 151 0.78 19.55 3.67
C LEU A 151 1.32 19.76 5.10
N GLU A 152 2.24 18.91 5.54
CA GLU A 152 2.91 19.07 6.84
C GLU A 152 3.88 20.26 6.83
N GLY A 153 4.68 20.40 5.78
CA GLY A 153 5.64 21.50 5.63
C GLY A 153 4.98 22.89 5.53
N THR A 154 3.81 22.97 4.90
CA THR A 154 3.01 24.21 4.83
C THR A 154 2.11 24.45 6.06
N ARG A 155 2.15 23.54 7.05
CA ARG A 155 1.26 23.54 8.23
C ARG A 155 -0.23 23.51 7.91
N ALA A 156 -0.61 23.09 6.70
CA ALA A 156 -2.01 22.92 6.31
C ALA A 156 -2.68 21.77 7.09
N VAL A 157 -1.91 20.77 7.50
CA VAL A 157 -2.35 19.64 8.33
C VAL A 157 -1.47 19.57 9.58
N PRO A 158 -2.04 19.28 10.78
CA PRO A 158 -1.25 19.15 12.00
C PRO A 158 -0.25 18.00 11.87
N HIS A 159 1.03 18.32 11.97
CA HIS A 159 2.12 17.35 12.02
C HIS A 159 2.17 16.69 13.41
N VAL A 160 2.29 15.36 13.44
CA VAL A 160 2.47 14.59 14.67
C VAL A 160 3.97 14.40 14.87
N HIS A 161 4.56 15.18 15.76
CA HIS A 161 6.00 15.09 16.02
C HIS A 161 6.34 13.82 16.81
N LEU A 162 7.41 13.13 16.43
CA LEU A 162 7.93 11.96 17.15
C LEU A 162 9.13 12.36 18.02
N PRO A 163 8.94 12.59 19.33
CA PRO A 163 10.02 13.01 20.22
C PRO A 163 11.12 11.94 20.26
N GLY A 164 12.36 12.37 20.05
CA GLY A 164 13.55 11.51 20.11
C GLY A 164 13.93 10.78 18.82
N ILE A 165 13.15 10.91 17.74
CA ILE A 165 13.51 10.35 16.42
C ILE A 165 14.01 11.43 15.46
N ALA A 166 13.38 12.59 15.44
CA ALA A 166 13.72 13.68 14.54
C ALA A 166 13.77 15.01 15.31
N ASP A 167 14.53 15.96 14.78
CA ASP A 167 14.52 17.32 15.32
C ASP A 167 13.16 17.99 15.02
N PRO A 168 12.61 18.78 15.95
CA PRO A 168 11.30 19.41 15.79
C PRO A 168 11.20 20.44 14.64
N THR A 169 12.31 20.73 13.95
CA THR A 169 12.37 21.63 12.79
C THR A 169 12.57 20.89 11.46
N LEU A 170 12.73 19.56 11.49
CA LEU A 170 13.09 18.77 10.32
C LEU A 170 11.99 18.80 9.24
N TYR A 171 10.71 18.83 9.66
CA TYR A 171 9.57 19.01 8.76
C TYR A 171 9.47 20.41 8.12
N GLN A 172 10.26 21.39 8.57
CA GLN A 172 10.31 22.74 7.98
C GLN A 172 11.44 22.88 6.95
N ASN A 173 12.33 21.89 6.86
CA ASN A 173 13.48 21.93 5.96
C ASN A 173 13.09 21.49 4.54
N SER A 174 12.52 22.41 3.76
CA SER A 174 12.03 22.15 2.39
C SER A 174 13.03 21.45 1.47
N PRO A 175 14.34 21.81 1.40
CA PRO A 175 15.27 21.11 0.53
C PRO A 175 15.54 19.66 0.99
N LEU A 176 15.55 19.39 2.30
CA LEU A 176 15.67 18.03 2.81
C LEU A 176 14.42 17.19 2.46
N LEU A 177 13.23 17.75 2.65
CA LEU A 177 11.98 17.07 2.28
C LEU A 177 11.90 16.78 0.78
N ALA A 178 12.34 17.73 -0.07
CA ALA A 178 12.42 17.53 -1.51
C ALA A 178 13.41 16.42 -1.87
N LEU A 179 14.57 16.37 -1.23
CA LEU A 179 15.57 15.32 -1.45
C LEU A 179 15.03 13.94 -1.06
N VAL A 180 14.42 13.81 0.12
CA VAL A 180 13.81 12.56 0.60
C VAL A 180 12.68 12.12 -0.34
N TRP A 181 11.83 13.06 -0.77
CA TRP A 181 10.77 12.78 -1.73
C TRP A 181 11.30 12.26 -3.07
N LEU A 182 12.33 12.90 -3.62
CA LEU A 182 12.96 12.48 -4.87
C LEU A 182 13.62 11.10 -4.74
N ALA A 183 14.37 10.88 -3.66
CA ALA A 183 15.01 9.60 -3.37
C ALA A 183 13.97 8.48 -3.28
N GLN A 184 12.89 8.71 -2.52
CA GLN A 184 11.83 7.74 -2.33
C GLN A 184 11.06 7.46 -3.63
N SER A 185 10.83 8.50 -4.44
CA SER A 185 10.20 8.37 -5.77
C SER A 185 11.06 7.54 -6.73
N ALA A 186 12.38 7.72 -6.71
CA ALA A 186 13.31 6.88 -7.46
C ALA A 186 13.25 5.42 -6.99
N SER A 187 13.21 5.19 -5.67
CA SER A 187 13.03 3.84 -5.11
C SER A 187 11.73 3.18 -5.56
N PHE A 188 10.62 3.91 -5.64
CA PHE A 188 9.35 3.39 -6.15
C PHE A 188 9.45 2.99 -7.63
N ALA A 189 10.07 3.83 -8.46
CA ALA A 189 10.26 3.52 -9.88
C ALA A 189 11.12 2.27 -10.09
N VAL A 190 12.22 2.14 -9.32
CA VAL A 190 13.08 0.95 -9.34
C VAL A 190 12.32 -0.28 -8.88
N ALA A 191 11.55 -0.20 -7.80
CA ALA A 191 10.74 -1.31 -7.30
C ALA A 191 9.68 -1.77 -8.32
N ALA A 192 8.99 -0.83 -8.97
CA ALA A 192 8.04 -1.13 -10.04
C ALA A 192 8.71 -1.83 -11.22
N TYR A 193 9.90 -1.37 -11.61
CA TYR A 193 10.68 -1.99 -12.67
C TYR A 193 11.10 -3.42 -12.31
N LEU A 194 11.73 -3.61 -11.15
CA LEU A 194 12.25 -4.91 -10.72
C LEU A 194 11.13 -5.94 -10.53
N ALA A 195 10.06 -5.58 -9.81
CA ALA A 195 8.91 -6.46 -9.61
C ALA A 195 8.30 -6.90 -10.96
N SER A 196 8.10 -5.94 -11.87
CA SER A 196 7.58 -6.23 -13.20
C SER A 196 8.53 -7.10 -14.04
N ALA A 197 9.84 -6.84 -13.97
CA ALA A 197 10.85 -7.56 -14.74
C ALA A 197 10.98 -9.01 -14.28
N VAL A 198 10.94 -9.27 -12.97
CA VAL A 198 10.95 -10.63 -12.41
C VAL A 198 9.74 -11.41 -12.91
N VAL A 199 8.54 -10.84 -12.82
CA VAL A 199 7.30 -11.48 -13.28
C VAL A 199 7.33 -11.74 -14.79
N GLN A 200 7.84 -10.80 -15.60
CA GLN A 200 7.96 -10.99 -17.04
C GLN A 200 8.91 -12.13 -17.40
N LYS A 201 10.07 -12.20 -16.74
CA LYS A 201 11.04 -13.29 -16.96
C LYS A 201 10.48 -14.66 -16.57
N LEU A 202 9.70 -14.72 -15.48
CA LEU A 202 9.04 -15.97 -15.07
C LEU A 202 8.04 -16.43 -16.13
N ARG A 203 7.18 -15.54 -16.62
CA ARG A 203 6.23 -15.86 -17.70
C ARG A 203 6.89 -16.29 -19.00
N GLN A 204 8.07 -15.75 -19.31
CA GLN A 204 8.85 -16.15 -20.50
C GLN A 204 9.50 -17.53 -20.36
N ARG A 205 9.76 -18.01 -19.14
CA ARG A 205 10.33 -19.34 -18.90
C ARG A 205 9.28 -20.45 -18.84
N GLU A 206 8.04 -20.09 -18.52
CA GLU A 206 6.89 -21.01 -18.50
C GLU A 206 6.26 -21.20 -19.90
N GLN A 207 6.66 -20.39 -20.89
CA GLN A 207 6.26 -20.49 -22.30
C GLN A 207 7.32 -21.25 -23.11
#